data_AF-A0A7R9B0K7-F1
#
_entry.id   AF-A0A7R9B0K7-F1
#
_cell.length_a   1.000
_cell.length_b   1.000
_cell.length_c   1.000
_cell.angle_alpha   90.00
_cell.angle_beta   90.00
_cell.angle_gamma   90.00
#
_symmetry.space_group_name_H-M   'P 1'
#
loop_
_entity.id
_entity.type
_entity.pdbx_description
1 polymer ?
#
loop_
_entity_poly.entity_id
_entity_poly.type
_entity_poly.pdbx_seq_one_letter_code
_entity_poly.pdbx_strand_id
1 'polypeptide(L)'
;MEASRQEYDRNRNLLEVVHDLFEEQTSLEKVILKIMQRAQRLLKCERAAVLLLEENVESVKFSKLFELTCPNSSGTAHRWERASQQAW
;
A
#
# COMPACT_ATOMS: atom_id res chain seq x y z
N MET A 1 -17.66 27.77 14.00
CA MET A 1 -16.78 26.69 14.48
C MET A 1 -16.68 25.54 13.48
N GLU A 2 -17.78 25.04 12.92
CA GLU A 2 -17.75 23.91 11.96
C GLU A 2 -16.96 24.17 10.68
N ALA A 3 -17.07 25.36 10.08
CA ALA A 3 -16.33 25.72 8.87
C ALA A 3 -14.80 25.65 9.08
N SER A 4 -14.31 26.15 10.22
CA SER A 4 -12.88 26.10 10.59
C SER A 4 -12.39 24.66 10.77
N ARG A 5 -13.23 23.77 11.30
CA ARG A 5 -12.90 22.35 11.45
C ARG A 5 -12.80 21.64 10.11
N GLN A 6 -13.72 21.93 9.18
CA GLN A 6 -13.66 21.38 7.82
C GLN A 6 -12.45 21.87 7.02
N GLU A 7 -12.10 23.15 7.13
CA GLU A 7 -10.88 23.68 6.50
C GLU A 7 -9.61 23.06 7.09
N TYR A 8 -9.57 22.87 8.42
CA TYR A 8 -8.47 22.18 9.08
C TYR A 8 -8.28 20.76 8.54
N ASP A 9 -9.36 19.98 8.46
CA ASP A 9 -9.30 18.61 7.95
C ASP A 9 -8.89 18.55 6.48
N ARG A 10 -9.37 19.49 5.63
CA ARG A 10 -8.93 19.60 4.23
C ARG A 10 -7.44 19.91 4.14
N ASN A 11 -6.97 20.90 4.87
CA ASN A 11 -5.56 21.31 4.86
C ASN A 11 -4.65 20.19 5.37
N ARG A 12 -5.09 19.45 6.40
CA ARG A 12 -4.37 18.28 6.91
C ARG A 12 -4.26 17.18 5.86
N ASN A 13 -5.34 16.85 5.18
CA ASN A 13 -5.33 15.83 4.12
C ASN A 13 -4.39 16.22 2.97
N LEU A 14 -4.39 17.51 2.59
CA LEU A 14 -3.47 18.03 1.56
C LEU A 14 -2.00 17.89 1.99
N LEU A 15 -1.68 18.23 3.24
CA LEU A 15 -0.33 18.09 3.77
C LEU A 15 0.13 16.63 3.84
N GLU A 16 -0.75 15.70 4.21
CA GLU A 16 -0.43 14.26 4.20
C GLU A 16 -0.11 13.77 2.78
N VAL A 17 -0.86 14.23 1.78
CA VAL A 17 -0.60 13.90 0.37
C VAL A 17 0.74 14.48 -0.09
N VAL A 18 1.03 15.73 0.24
CA VAL A 18 2.30 16.40 -0.11
C VAL A 18 3.47 15.69 0.57
N HIS A 19 3.37 15.37 1.86
CA HIS A 19 4.38 14.62 2.58
C HIS A 19 4.66 13.29 1.90
N ASP A 20 3.63 12.49 1.61
CA ASP A 20 3.81 11.20 0.94
C ASP A 20 4.37 11.32 -0.49
N LEU A 21 4.19 12.45 -1.17
CA LEU A 21 4.70 12.68 -2.54
C LEU A 21 6.19 13.07 -2.54
N PHE A 22 6.62 13.86 -1.55
CA PHE A 22 8.00 14.36 -1.45
C PHE A 22 8.86 13.59 -0.44
N GLU A 23 8.29 12.65 0.31
CA GLU A 23 9.06 11.75 1.16
C GLU A 23 9.99 10.90 0.30
N GLU A 24 11.27 10.90 0.66
CA GLU A 24 12.29 10.10 0.01
C GLU A 24 11.95 8.60 0.16
N GLN A 25 11.74 7.93 -0.97
CA GLN A 25 11.35 6.53 -0.97
C GLN A 25 12.60 5.65 -0.84
N THR A 26 12.87 5.25 0.41
CA THR A 26 14.06 4.46 0.77
C THR A 26 13.89 2.95 0.60
N SER A 27 12.67 2.46 0.36
CA SER A 27 12.39 1.03 0.18
C SER A 27 11.18 0.81 -0.72
N LEU A 28 11.37 -0.02 -1.76
CA LEU A 28 10.30 -0.47 -2.64
C LEU A 28 9.13 -1.08 -1.85
N GLU A 29 9.41 -1.85 -0.80
CA GLU A 29 8.38 -2.51 -0.01
C GLU A 29 7.47 -1.49 0.70
N LYS A 30 8.05 -0.40 1.22
CA LYS A 30 7.29 0.68 1.85
C LYS A 30 6.41 1.41 0.84
N VAL A 31 6.93 1.68 -0.36
CA VAL A 31 6.18 2.30 -1.46
C VAL A 31 4.97 1.42 -1.83
N ILE A 32 5.21 0.14 -2.10
CA ILE A 32 4.17 -0.81 -2.50
C ILE A 32 3.11 -0.93 -1.40
N LEU A 33 3.50 -0.96 -0.12
CA LEU A 33 2.55 -0.98 0.99
C LEU A 33 1.64 0.26 1.00
N LYS A 34 2.20 1.47 0.86
CA LYS A 34 1.42 2.71 0.81
C LYS A 34 0.45 2.73 -0.37
N ILE A 35 0.88 2.27 -1.54
CA ILE A 35 0.02 2.15 -2.73
C ILE A 35 -1.13 1.17 -2.46
N MET A 36 -0.84 -0.03 -1.96
CA MET A 36 -1.87 -1.03 -1.65
C MET A 36 -2.88 -0.54 -0.62
N GLN A 37 -2.44 0.14 0.45
CA GLN A 37 -3.32 0.72 1.47
C GLN A 37 -4.23 1.83 0.90
N ARG A 38 -3.69 2.69 0.03
CA ARG A 38 -4.47 3.73 -0.66
C ARG A 38 -5.48 3.11 -1.63
N ALA A 39 -5.07 2.10 -2.40
CA ALA A 39 -5.95 1.37 -3.31
C ALA A 39 -7.10 0.66 -2.55
N GLN A 40 -6.82 -0.01 -1.43
CA GLN A 40 -7.86 -0.63 -0.59
C GLN A 40 -8.91 0.38 -0.11
N ARG A 41 -8.47 1.54 0.40
CA ARG A 41 -9.39 2.60 0.84
C ARG A 41 -10.22 3.16 -0.31
N LEU A 42 -9.58 3.41 -1.46
CA LEU A 42 -10.23 4.00 -2.62
C LEU A 42 -11.26 3.05 -3.25
N LEU A 43 -10.91 1.77 -3.37
CA LEU A 43 -11.74 0.75 -4.00
C LEU A 43 -12.68 0.03 -3.03
N LYS A 44 -12.55 0.30 -1.72
CA LYS A 44 -13.31 -0.36 -0.64
C LYS A 44 -13.18 -1.88 -0.69
N CYS A 45 -11.97 -2.40 -0.82
CA CYS A 45 -11.70 -3.83 -0.88
C CYS A 45 -10.93 -4.36 0.33
N GLU A 46 -11.16 -5.63 0.68
CA GLU A 46 -10.55 -6.28 1.84
C GLU A 46 -9.12 -6.78 1.59
N ARG A 47 -8.76 -6.97 0.32
CA ARG A 47 -7.47 -7.51 -0.12
C ARG A 47 -6.90 -6.71 -1.28
N ALA A 48 -5.60 -6.47 -1.24
CA ALA A 48 -4.84 -5.93 -2.36
C ALA A 48 -3.57 -6.77 -2.54
N ALA A 49 -3.18 -7.02 -3.78
CA ALA A 49 -1.96 -7.71 -4.10
C ALA A 49 -1.23 -7.02 -5.25
N VAL A 50 0.10 -7.02 -5.20
CA VAL A 50 0.97 -6.53 -6.27
C VAL A 50 1.95 -7.63 -6.62
N LEU A 51 2.03 -7.98 -7.91
CA LEU A 51 3.01 -8.91 -8.43
C LEU A 51 4.08 -8.13 -9.17
N LEU A 52 5.33 -8.33 -8.77
CA LEU A 52 6.49 -7.74 -9.43
C LEU A 52 6.92 -8.66 -10.58
N LEU A 53 6.85 -8.13 -11.80
CA LEU A 53 7.31 -8.83 -12.99
C LEU A 53 8.84 -8.87 -13.04
N GLU A 54 9.42 -9.98 -13.49
CA GLU A 54 10.82 -10.03 -13.89
C GLU A 54 11.03 -9.31 -15.22
N GLU A 55 12.05 -8.46 -15.29
CA GLU A 55 12.44 -7.81 -16.54
C GLU A 55 13.32 -8.76 -17.38
N ASN A 56 13.24 -8.64 -18.72
CA ASN A 56 14.10 -9.36 -19.67
C ASN A 56 13.95 -10.90 -19.70
N VAL A 57 12.74 -11.40 -19.43
CA VAL A 57 12.37 -12.81 -19.62
C VAL A 57 11.45 -12.97 -20.83
N GLU A 58 11.69 -13.99 -21.64
CA GLU A 58 10.88 -14.32 -22.84
C GLU A 58 9.44 -14.73 -22.49
N SER A 59 9.19 -15.11 -21.24
CA SER A 59 7.88 -15.47 -20.72
C SER A 59 7.57 -14.69 -19.43
N VAL A 60 6.28 -14.42 -19.20
CA VAL A 60 5.80 -13.69 -18.01
C VAL A 60 6.18 -14.48 -16.76
N LYS A 61 7.08 -13.92 -15.96
CA LYS A 61 7.46 -14.46 -14.63
C LYS A 61 7.35 -13.37 -13.58
N PHE A 62 6.89 -13.77 -12.39
CA PHE A 62 6.79 -12.86 -11.25
C PHE A 62 7.90 -13.18 -10.26
N SER A 63 8.72 -12.19 -9.93
CA SER A 63 9.81 -12.30 -8.96
C SER A 63 9.31 -12.21 -7.52
N LYS A 64 8.21 -11.49 -7.29
CA LYS A 64 7.72 -11.22 -5.93
C LYS A 64 6.23 -10.96 -5.91
N LEU A 65 5.58 -11.46 -4.86
CA LEU A 65 4.21 -11.16 -4.51
C LEU A 65 4.17 -10.35 -3.22
N PHE A 66 3.48 -9.22 -3.26
CA PHE A 66 3.10 -8.43 -2.10
C PHE A 66 1.60 -8.63 -1.86
N GLU A 67 1.22 -8.99 -0.64
CA GLU A 67 -0.19 -9.12 -0.24
C GLU A 67 -0.49 -8.24 0.96
N LEU A 68 -1.65 -7.60 0.91
CA LEU A 68 -2.24 -6.85 2.00
C LEU A 68 -3.66 -7.34 2.23
N THR A 69 -3.94 -7.69 3.48
CA THR A 69 -5.28 -8.05 3.96
C THR A 69 -5.68 -7.00 5.01
N CYS A 70 -6.92 -6.51 4.94
CA CYS A 70 -7.43 -5.67 6.01
C CYS A 70 -7.50 -6.53 7.29
N PRO A 71 -6.96 -6.08 8.43
CA PRO A 71 -7.24 -6.74 9.70
C PRO A 71 -8.74 -6.58 9.97
N ASN A 72 -9.47 -7.70 10.06
CA ASN A 72 -10.85 -7.71 10.54
C ASN A 72 -10.91 -6.97 11.88
N SER A 73 -11.35 -5.70 11.88
CA SER A 73 -11.79 -4.86 13.01
C SER A 73 -11.12 -4.99 14.40
N SER A 74 -9.94 -5.59 14.54
CA SER A 74 -9.20 -5.72 15.80
C SER A 74 -7.75 -6.08 15.53
N GLY A 75 -6.86 -5.09 15.56
CA GLY A 75 -5.43 -5.27 15.79
C GLY A 75 -4.58 -5.59 14.55
N THR A 76 -3.79 -4.60 14.15
CA THR A 76 -2.48 -4.69 13.46
C THR A 76 -1.99 -6.10 13.12
N ALA A 77 -2.07 -6.49 11.84
CA ALA A 77 -1.38 -7.67 11.33
C ALA A 77 -0.50 -7.29 10.13
N HIS A 78 0.72 -6.85 10.42
CA HIS A 78 1.82 -6.88 9.46
C HIS A 78 2.37 -8.31 9.43
N ARG A 79 1.99 -9.10 8.43
CA ARG A 79 2.50 -10.47 8.21
C ARG A 79 3.20 -10.54 6.86
N TRP A 80 4.50 -10.25 6.82
CA TRP A 80 5.28 -10.17 5.59
C TRP A 80 6.08 -11.43 5.22
N GLU A 81 5.93 -12.57 5.90
CA GLU A 81 7.00 -13.58 5.89
C GLU A 81 6.64 -14.99 5.39
N ARG A 82 5.69 -15.13 4.46
CA ARG A 82 5.37 -16.48 3.92
C ARG A 82 5.31 -16.63 2.39
N ALA A 83 5.58 -15.60 1.61
CA ALA A 83 5.46 -15.71 0.14
C ALA A 83 6.74 -16.18 -0.58
N SER A 84 7.91 -16.25 0.08
CA SER A 84 9.16 -16.62 -0.60
C SER A 84 9.55 -18.11 -0.52
N GLN A 85 8.75 -18.96 0.12
CA GLN A 85 9.00 -20.41 0.18
C GLN A 85 7.70 -21.21 0.11
N GLN A 86 7.08 -21.25 -1.07
CA GLN A 86 6.39 -22.43 -1.61
C GLN A 86 5.63 -22.06 -2.88
N ALA A 87 5.95 -22.77 -3.97
CA ALA A 87 5.18 -22.95 -5.21
C ALA A 87 4.75 -21.64 -5.90
N TRP A 88 5.28 -21.30 -7.06
CA TRP A 88 5.18 -22.01 -8.34
C TRP A 88 6.43 -21.80 -9.19
#